data_AF-A0A922FQM1-F1
#
_entry.id   AF-A0A922FQM1-F1
#
_cell.length_a   1.000
_cell.length_b   1.000
_cell.length_c   1.000
_cell.angle_alpha   90.00
_cell.angle_beta   90.00
_cell.angle_gamma   90.00
#
_symmetry.space_group_name_H-M   'P 1'
#
loop_
_entity.id
_entity.type
_entity.pdbx_description
1 polymer ?
#
loop_
_entity_poly.entity_id
_entity_poly.type
_entity_poly.pdbx_seq_one_letter_code
_entity_poly.pdbx_strand_id
1 'polypeptide(L)'
;MQSLVLTFTSLFQNLYVLVIHLFLFIFLKMQAYLDHVGDQDAIQYMCREAPKAVIELENYGLPFSRTEDGRIYQRAFGGQSLNFGKGSCQGVIALNMEDGTLHRFCAGSTILATGGYGRAYFSATSAHTCTGDGNAMVARAGLPLEDLEFVQFHPTGIYGAGCLITEGGILRNSEGERFMERYAPTAKDLASRDVVSGSMTMEIQEGRGVGMTCSYICFHPHVLSASRNGKYRSYGR
;
A
#
# COMPACT_ATOMS: atom_id res chain seq x y z
N MET A 1 10.42 -38.51 32.81
CA MET A 1 9.77 -37.19 32.99
C MET A 1 10.71 -35.99 32.80
N GLN A 2 12.03 -36.10 32.99
CA GLN A 2 12.96 -34.98 32.75
C GLN A 2 13.28 -34.72 31.27
N SER A 3 13.15 -35.71 30.38
CA SER A 3 13.47 -35.57 28.94
C SER A 3 12.37 -34.91 28.10
N LEU A 4 11.13 -34.82 28.61
CA LEU A 4 9.99 -34.22 27.89
C LEU A 4 9.88 -32.70 28.15
N VAL A 5 10.39 -32.24 29.30
CA VAL A 5 10.36 -30.84 29.74
C VAL A 5 11.42 -30.00 29.00
N LEU A 6 12.57 -30.58 28.67
CA LEU A 6 13.64 -29.92 27.91
C LEU A 6 13.30 -29.71 26.43
N THR A 7 12.49 -30.59 25.83
CA THR A 7 12.03 -30.45 24.44
C THR A 7 10.94 -29.39 24.32
N PHE A 8 10.09 -29.22 25.35
CA PHE A 8 9.05 -28.19 25.37
C PHE A 8 9.64 -26.79 25.55
N THR A 9 10.63 -26.60 26.41
CA THR A 9 11.30 -25.29 26.56
C THR A 9 12.11 -24.88 25.34
N SER A 10 12.74 -25.82 24.62
CA SER A 10 13.47 -25.49 23.38
C SER A 10 12.53 -25.18 22.20
N LEU A 11 11.36 -25.80 22.11
CA LEU A 11 10.33 -25.47 21.09
C LEU A 11 9.73 -24.08 21.32
N PHE A 12 9.47 -23.70 22.58
CA PHE A 12 9.01 -22.35 22.91
C PHE A 12 10.09 -21.29 22.68
N GLN A 13 11.35 -21.57 23.04
CA GLN A 13 12.46 -20.66 22.71
C GLN A 13 12.65 -20.52 21.20
N ASN A 14 12.55 -21.59 20.41
CA ASN A 14 12.67 -21.53 18.95
C ASN A 14 11.49 -20.79 18.29
N LEU A 15 10.26 -20.93 18.80
CA LEU A 15 9.10 -20.21 18.27
C LEU A 15 9.17 -18.70 18.60
N TYR A 16 9.58 -18.35 19.83
CA TYR A 16 9.82 -16.95 20.20
C TYR A 16 10.95 -16.33 19.38
N VAL A 17 12.06 -17.05 19.20
CA VAL A 17 13.18 -16.59 18.36
C VAL A 17 12.74 -16.42 16.90
N LEU A 18 11.94 -17.35 16.35
CA LEU A 18 11.42 -17.26 14.98
C LEU A 18 10.47 -16.07 14.80
N VAL A 19 9.55 -15.83 15.75
CA VAL A 19 8.64 -14.69 15.73
C VAL A 19 9.41 -13.37 15.83
N ILE A 20 10.45 -13.31 16.68
CA ILE A 20 11.33 -12.14 16.80
C ILE A 20 12.12 -11.91 15.51
N HIS A 21 12.66 -12.95 14.88
CA HIS A 21 13.41 -12.82 13.63
C HIS A 21 12.52 -12.40 12.46
N LEU A 22 11.30 -12.94 12.37
CA LEU A 22 10.34 -12.55 11.33
C LEU A 22 9.87 -11.11 11.53
N PHE A 23 9.60 -10.70 12.77
CA PHE A 23 9.25 -9.33 13.11
C PHE A 23 10.39 -8.36 12.78
N LEU A 24 11.61 -8.67 13.21
CA LEU A 24 12.80 -7.87 12.93
C LEU A 24 13.06 -7.77 11.42
N PHE A 25 12.83 -8.85 10.67
CA PHE A 25 12.99 -8.84 9.22
C PHE A 25 11.94 -7.97 8.50
N ILE A 26 10.68 -8.03 8.92
CA ILE A 26 9.62 -7.15 8.39
C ILE A 26 9.92 -5.69 8.73
N PHE A 27 10.30 -5.42 9.98
CA PHE A 27 10.68 -4.09 10.45
C PHE A 27 11.86 -3.51 9.66
N LEU A 28 12.94 -4.28 9.50
CA LEU A 28 14.11 -3.85 8.72
C LEU A 28 13.78 -3.67 7.23
N LYS A 29 12.92 -4.53 6.66
CA LYS A 29 12.45 -4.32 5.28
C LYS A 29 11.65 -3.04 5.14
N MET A 30 10.74 -2.75 6.06
CA MET A 30 9.96 -1.51 6.04
C MET A 30 10.86 -0.28 6.15
N GLN A 31 11.87 -0.33 7.02
CA GLN A 31 12.88 0.73 7.14
C GLN A 31 13.65 0.94 5.83
N ALA A 32 14.06 -0.14 5.18
CA ALA A 32 14.75 -0.07 3.89
C ALA A 32 13.86 0.47 2.76
N TYR A 33 12.57 0.12 2.74
CA TYR A 33 11.60 0.65 1.75
C TYR A 33 11.25 2.13 1.96
N LEU A 34 11.48 2.63 3.17
CA LEU A 34 11.25 4.03 3.54
C LEU A 34 12.55 4.83 3.54
N ASP A 35 13.65 4.32 2.98
CA ASP A 35 14.96 4.98 2.96
C ASP A 35 15.39 5.54 4.33
N HIS A 36 15.02 4.85 5.42
CA HIS A 36 15.25 5.24 6.81
C HIS A 36 14.61 6.57 7.26
N VAL A 37 13.68 7.15 6.49
CA VAL A 37 12.95 8.36 6.91
C VAL A 37 11.74 8.06 7.81
N GLY A 38 11.28 6.82 7.86
CA GLY A 38 10.09 6.43 8.64
C GLY A 38 10.34 6.28 10.15
N ASP A 39 9.42 6.83 10.95
CA ASP A 39 9.44 6.74 12.41
C ASP A 39 9.38 5.30 12.93
N GLN A 40 10.44 4.90 13.64
CA GLN A 40 10.67 3.51 14.03
C GLN A 40 9.64 3.01 15.05
N ASP A 41 9.19 3.84 15.97
CA ASP A 41 8.21 3.49 17.00
C ASP A 41 6.82 3.23 16.42
N ALA A 42 6.37 4.08 15.49
CA ALA A 42 5.13 3.91 14.75
C ALA A 42 5.14 2.64 13.88
N ILE A 43 6.24 2.39 13.17
CA ILE A 43 6.42 1.18 12.36
C ILE A 43 6.39 -0.07 13.26
N GLN A 44 7.09 -0.04 14.40
CA GLN A 44 7.10 -1.15 15.34
C GLN A 44 5.69 -1.44 15.89
N TYR A 45 4.95 -0.40 16.29
CA TYR A 45 3.58 -0.53 16.77
C TYR A 45 2.67 -1.14 15.70
N MET A 46 2.69 -0.58 14.49
CA MET A 46 1.86 -1.06 13.38
C MET A 46 2.16 -2.53 13.04
N CYS A 47 3.45 -2.91 12.92
CA CYS A 47 3.84 -4.30 12.65
C CYS A 47 3.35 -5.26 13.75
N ARG A 48 3.33 -4.80 15.01
CA ARG A 48 2.90 -5.61 16.15
C ARG A 48 1.38 -5.78 16.20
N GLU A 49 0.63 -4.73 15.87
CA GLU A 49 -0.84 -4.74 15.96
C GLU A 49 -1.53 -5.27 14.69
N ALA A 50 -0.89 -5.18 13.52
CA ALA A 50 -1.48 -5.58 12.24
C ALA A 50 -2.07 -7.01 12.22
N PRO A 51 -1.41 -8.06 12.77
CA PRO A 51 -2.00 -9.40 12.81
C PRO A 51 -3.32 -9.46 13.59
N LYS A 52 -3.43 -8.68 14.68
CA LYS A 52 -4.65 -8.64 15.51
C LYS A 52 -5.79 -7.95 14.77
N ALA A 53 -5.50 -6.84 14.10
CA ALA A 53 -6.49 -6.11 13.29
C ALA A 53 -7.04 -6.98 12.14
N VAL A 54 -6.19 -7.78 11.49
CA VAL A 54 -6.64 -8.71 10.43
C VAL A 54 -7.58 -9.79 10.97
N ILE A 55 -7.24 -10.38 12.12
CA ILE A 55 -8.09 -11.40 12.79
C ILE A 55 -9.41 -10.77 13.25
N GLU A 56 -9.39 -9.53 13.74
CA GLU A 56 -10.60 -8.81 14.12
C GLU A 56 -11.54 -8.61 12.92
N LEU A 57 -11.02 -8.20 11.77
CA LEU A 57 -11.79 -8.08 10.53
C LEU A 57 -12.35 -9.43 10.06
N GLU A 58 -11.58 -10.52 10.20
CA GLU A 58 -12.07 -11.87 9.91
C GLU A 58 -13.24 -12.25 10.82
N ASN A 59 -13.15 -11.95 12.11
CA ASN A 59 -14.22 -12.20 13.08
C ASN A 59 -15.47 -11.33 12.82
N TYR A 60 -15.32 -10.16 12.22
CA TYR A 60 -16.43 -9.35 11.72
C TYR A 60 -17.05 -9.88 10.41
N GLY A 61 -16.49 -10.96 9.86
CA GLY A 61 -17.01 -11.64 8.67
C GLY A 61 -16.42 -11.13 7.35
N LEU A 62 -15.31 -10.40 7.36
CA LEU A 62 -14.64 -9.98 6.13
C LEU A 62 -14.19 -11.22 5.34
N PRO A 63 -14.65 -11.42 4.09
CA PRO A 63 -14.42 -12.65 3.35
C PRO A 63 -13.04 -12.66 2.68
N PHE A 64 -11.99 -12.77 3.49
CA PHE A 64 -10.63 -12.94 2.98
C PHE A 64 -10.53 -14.16 2.07
N SER A 65 -9.75 -14.02 0.98
CA SER A 65 -9.35 -15.16 0.16
C SER A 65 -8.63 -16.21 1.01
N ARG A 66 -8.76 -17.49 0.63
CA ARG A 66 -8.28 -18.61 1.44
C ARG A 66 -7.20 -19.41 0.74
N THR A 67 -6.24 -19.90 1.52
CA THR A 67 -5.35 -20.99 1.13
C THR A 67 -6.11 -22.32 1.16
N GLU A 68 -5.54 -23.39 0.60
CA GLU A 68 -6.19 -24.71 0.56
C GLU A 68 -6.49 -25.29 1.96
N ASP A 69 -5.70 -24.90 2.97
CA ASP A 69 -5.89 -25.27 4.37
C ASP A 69 -6.82 -24.32 5.15
N GLY A 70 -7.49 -23.38 4.47
CA GLY A 70 -8.52 -22.51 5.04
C GLY A 70 -8.01 -21.26 5.75
N ARG A 71 -6.69 -21.00 5.75
CA ARG A 71 -6.11 -19.77 6.31
C ARG A 71 -6.27 -18.59 5.36
N ILE A 72 -6.09 -17.37 5.87
CA ILE A 72 -6.12 -16.15 5.06
C ILE A 72 -4.97 -16.17 4.05
N TYR A 73 -5.30 -16.09 2.76
CA TYR A 73 -4.34 -15.94 1.67
C TYR A 73 -3.68 -14.56 1.73
N GLN A 74 -2.35 -14.54 1.72
CA GLN A 74 -1.54 -13.33 1.77
C GLN A 74 -0.84 -13.10 0.42
N ARG A 75 -0.83 -11.85 -0.05
CA ARG A 75 -0.04 -11.40 -1.20
C ARG A 75 0.84 -10.22 -0.81
N ALA A 76 1.97 -10.05 -1.47
CA ALA A 76 2.90 -8.95 -1.19
C ALA A 76 2.28 -7.58 -1.55
N PHE A 77 2.40 -6.58 -0.66
CA PHE A 77 2.01 -5.17 -0.90
C PHE A 77 2.60 -4.25 0.18
N GLY A 78 2.84 -2.95 -0.11
CA GLY A 78 3.45 -2.00 0.84
C GLY A 78 2.94 -0.54 0.73
N GLY A 79 2.93 0.17 1.86
CA GLY A 79 2.44 1.54 2.07
C GLY A 79 2.91 2.18 3.41
N GLN A 80 2.62 3.49 3.56
CA GLN A 80 3.25 4.60 4.33
C GLN A 80 2.77 4.88 5.79
N SER A 81 3.32 5.94 6.47
CA SER A 81 2.96 6.52 7.81
C SER A 81 3.24 8.06 8.01
N LEU A 82 3.18 8.60 9.27
CA LEU A 82 2.77 9.95 9.81
C LEU A 82 3.57 10.47 11.06
N ASN A 83 3.56 11.79 11.41
CA ASN A 83 3.75 12.32 12.81
C ASN A 83 3.12 13.69 13.23
N PHE A 84 2.81 13.88 14.53
CA PHE A 84 1.73 14.76 15.09
C PHE A 84 2.14 16.08 15.81
N GLY A 85 1.51 17.22 15.47
CA GLY A 85 1.77 18.59 16.01
C GLY A 85 0.85 19.09 17.16
N LYS A 86 1.34 20.07 17.96
CA LYS A 86 0.75 20.59 19.22
C LYS A 86 -0.27 21.73 19.07
N GLY A 87 -1.40 21.60 19.75
CA GLY A 87 -2.50 22.57 19.97
C GLY A 87 -3.77 21.82 20.41
N SER A 88 -4.69 22.39 21.21
CA SER A 88 -5.93 21.67 21.57
C SER A 88 -7.04 21.97 20.55
N CYS A 89 -7.32 20.98 19.69
CA CYS A 89 -8.48 21.02 18.81
C CYS A 89 -9.75 20.84 19.65
N GLN A 90 -10.71 21.77 19.54
CA GLN A 90 -11.99 21.73 20.27
C GLN A 90 -13.15 21.20 19.43
N GLY A 91 -12.90 20.81 18.17
CA GLY A 91 -13.94 20.39 17.26
C GLY A 91 -13.74 20.87 15.82
N VAL A 92 -14.80 20.76 15.02
CA VAL A 92 -14.83 21.18 13.61
C VAL A 92 -16.09 21.98 13.29
N ILE A 93 -16.00 22.81 12.26
CA ILE A 93 -17.15 23.42 11.61
C ILE A 93 -17.36 22.70 10.28
N ALA A 94 -18.58 22.27 9.99
CA ALA A 94 -18.93 21.57 8.76
C ALA A 94 -20.13 22.23 8.07
N LEU A 95 -20.16 22.12 6.75
CA LEU A 95 -21.31 22.47 5.91
C LEU A 95 -22.16 21.22 5.70
N ASN A 96 -23.45 21.31 6.00
CA ASN A 96 -24.40 20.30 5.56
C ASN A 96 -24.68 20.49 4.07
N MET A 97 -24.29 19.50 3.26
CA MET A 97 -24.45 19.54 1.81
C MET A 97 -25.90 19.39 1.35
N GLU A 98 -26.80 18.89 2.21
CA GLU A 98 -28.23 18.70 1.88
C GLU A 98 -29.02 20.02 1.94
N ASP A 99 -28.82 20.80 3.00
CA ASP A 99 -29.62 22.00 3.29
C ASP A 99 -28.82 23.31 3.38
N GLY A 100 -27.49 23.26 3.24
CA GLY A 100 -26.60 24.42 3.28
C GLY A 100 -26.35 25.00 4.67
N THR A 101 -26.82 24.35 5.74
CA THR A 101 -26.61 24.85 7.11
C THR A 101 -25.18 24.59 7.61
N LEU A 102 -24.69 25.47 8.49
CA LEU A 102 -23.39 25.31 9.14
C LEU A 102 -23.56 24.68 10.53
N HIS A 103 -22.77 23.64 10.81
CA HIS A 103 -22.79 22.91 12.07
C HIS A 103 -21.43 23.03 12.77
N ARG A 104 -21.46 23.23 14.09
CA ARG A 104 -20.26 23.19 14.94
C ARG A 104 -20.31 21.93 15.79
N PHE A 105 -19.36 21.03 15.58
CA PHE A 105 -19.21 19.81 16.35
C PHE A 105 -18.10 20.01 17.37
N CYS A 106 -18.46 20.25 18.64
CA CYS A 106 -17.49 20.41 19.72
C CYS A 106 -17.20 19.04 20.36
N ALA A 107 -15.92 18.73 20.56
CA ALA A 107 -15.49 17.49 21.21
C ALA A 107 -14.18 17.68 21.97
N GLY A 108 -13.99 16.90 23.05
CA GLY A 108 -12.73 16.89 23.80
C GLY A 108 -11.54 16.36 23.00
N SER A 109 -11.81 15.54 21.98
CA SER A 109 -10.84 15.03 21.01
C SER A 109 -11.48 14.96 19.62
N THR A 110 -10.70 15.24 18.58
CA THR A 110 -11.14 15.19 17.17
C THR A 110 -10.13 14.39 16.34
N ILE A 111 -10.61 13.46 15.52
CA ILE A 111 -9.78 12.63 14.63
C ILE A 111 -10.04 13.05 13.18
N LEU A 112 -8.97 13.37 12.45
CA LEU A 112 -9.03 13.59 11.00
C LEU A 112 -8.58 12.32 10.28
N ALA A 113 -9.49 11.72 9.51
CA ALA A 113 -9.24 10.53 8.69
C ALA A 113 -9.75 10.74 7.25
N THR A 114 -9.41 11.89 6.67
CA THR A 114 -10.01 12.44 5.43
C THR A 114 -9.40 11.90 4.12
N GLY A 115 -8.49 10.93 4.20
CA GLY A 115 -7.75 10.42 3.03
C GLY A 115 -6.65 11.38 2.55
N GLY A 116 -6.14 11.13 1.33
CA GLY A 116 -5.04 11.89 0.73
C GLY A 116 -5.47 12.99 -0.25
N TYR A 117 -4.49 13.53 -0.99
CA TYR A 117 -4.66 14.68 -1.90
C TYR A 117 -4.32 14.36 -3.37
N GLY A 118 -4.51 13.10 -3.80
CA GLY A 118 -4.10 12.66 -5.15
C GLY A 118 -4.73 13.45 -6.31
N ARG A 119 -5.86 14.13 -6.08
CA ARG A 119 -6.49 15.02 -7.07
C ARG A 119 -5.76 16.35 -7.30
N ALA A 120 -4.65 16.60 -6.62
CA ALA A 120 -3.71 17.65 -7.00
C ALA A 120 -3.02 17.37 -8.35
N TYR A 121 -3.00 16.11 -8.81
CA TYR A 121 -2.39 15.69 -10.07
C TYR A 121 -3.44 15.52 -11.17
N PHE A 122 -3.04 15.81 -12.41
CA PHE A 122 -3.90 15.66 -13.59
C PHE A 122 -4.33 14.20 -13.81
N SER A 123 -3.37 13.28 -13.74
CA SER A 123 -3.59 11.83 -13.83
C SER A 123 -3.32 11.20 -12.46
N ALA A 124 -4.34 10.55 -11.89
CA ALA A 124 -4.26 9.88 -10.60
C ALA A 124 -5.24 8.69 -10.54
N THR A 125 -4.87 7.65 -9.80
CA THR A 125 -5.76 6.51 -9.48
C THR A 125 -6.79 6.84 -8.41
N SER A 126 -6.58 7.96 -7.68
CA SER A 126 -7.42 8.40 -6.58
C SER A 126 -8.83 8.78 -7.05
N ALA A 127 -9.81 8.55 -6.18
CA ALA A 127 -11.16 9.03 -6.40
C ALA A 127 -11.20 10.57 -6.52
N HIS A 128 -12.22 11.10 -7.19
CA HIS A 128 -12.44 12.55 -7.32
C HIS A 128 -12.57 13.27 -5.97
N THR A 129 -12.94 12.55 -4.91
CA THR A 129 -13.10 13.06 -3.54
C THR A 129 -11.78 13.13 -2.74
N CYS A 130 -10.66 12.63 -3.28
CA CYS A 130 -9.36 12.71 -2.59
C CYS A 130 -8.68 14.07 -2.83
N THR A 131 -9.26 15.13 -2.26
CA THR A 131 -8.90 16.54 -2.50
C THR A 131 -8.03 17.17 -1.40
N GLY A 132 -7.67 16.42 -0.36
CA GLY A 132 -6.79 16.92 0.71
C GLY A 132 -7.46 17.88 1.70
N ASP A 133 -8.77 17.77 1.91
CA ASP A 133 -9.54 18.71 2.74
C ASP A 133 -9.01 18.80 4.17
N GLY A 134 -8.67 17.65 4.78
CA GLY A 134 -8.08 17.58 6.12
C GLY A 134 -6.69 18.21 6.19
N ASN A 135 -5.84 17.94 5.20
CA ASN A 135 -4.52 18.58 5.09
C ASN A 135 -4.68 20.10 5.07
N ALA A 136 -5.62 20.60 4.26
CA ALA A 136 -5.88 22.02 4.16
C ALA A 136 -6.46 22.61 5.45
N MET A 137 -7.27 21.87 6.21
CA MET A 137 -7.73 22.29 7.55
C MET A 137 -6.57 22.46 8.53
N VAL A 138 -5.65 21.49 8.57
CA VAL A 138 -4.46 21.52 9.43
C VAL A 138 -3.56 22.70 9.05
N ALA A 139 -3.26 22.88 7.76
CA ALA A 139 -2.46 24.00 7.28
C ALA A 139 -3.09 25.35 7.61
N ARG A 140 -4.42 25.52 7.44
CA ARG A 140 -5.14 26.75 7.80
C ARG A 140 -5.13 27.03 9.31
N ALA A 141 -5.03 25.99 10.13
CA ALA A 141 -4.88 26.14 11.58
C ALA A 141 -3.44 26.53 12.00
N GLY A 142 -2.53 26.71 11.04
CA GLY A 142 -1.12 27.05 11.31
C GLY A 142 -0.30 25.87 11.84
N LEU A 143 -0.81 24.65 11.71
CA LEU A 143 -0.10 23.44 12.10
C LEU A 143 0.72 22.92 10.91
N PRO A 144 1.90 22.32 11.16
CA PRO A 144 2.73 21.79 10.10
C PRO A 144 2.07 20.57 9.44
N LEU A 145 2.30 20.46 8.14
CA LEU A 145 2.15 19.22 7.38
C LEU A 145 3.56 18.66 7.14
N GLU A 146 3.66 17.35 7.03
CA GLU A 146 4.92 16.63 6.88
C GLU A 146 4.91 15.84 5.57
N ASP A 147 6.07 15.79 4.91
CA ASP A 147 6.37 14.89 3.78
C ASP A 147 5.40 14.99 2.58
N LEU A 148 4.87 16.18 2.30
CA LEU A 148 3.97 16.42 1.17
C LEU A 148 4.65 16.28 -0.20
N GLU A 149 5.98 16.35 -0.24
CA GLU A 149 6.78 16.11 -1.43
C GLU A 149 6.87 14.62 -1.80
N PHE A 150 6.64 13.71 -0.86
CA PHE A 150 6.75 12.27 -1.08
C PHE A 150 5.47 11.68 -1.70
N VAL A 151 5.28 11.97 -2.99
CA VAL A 151 4.14 11.48 -3.75
C VAL A 151 4.46 10.16 -4.46
N GLN A 152 3.70 9.11 -4.12
CA GLN A 152 3.87 7.80 -4.74
C GLN A 152 3.20 7.73 -6.11
N PHE A 153 4.00 7.42 -7.13
CA PHE A 153 3.51 7.04 -8.45
C PHE A 153 3.35 5.51 -8.48
N HIS A 154 2.15 5.04 -8.80
CA HIS A 154 1.90 3.62 -8.98
C HIS A 154 2.29 3.22 -10.42
N PRO A 155 3.14 2.20 -10.61
CA PRO A 155 3.71 1.90 -11.93
C PRO A 155 2.67 1.46 -12.97
N THR A 156 1.61 0.79 -12.55
CA THR A 156 0.61 0.17 -13.45
C THR A 156 -0.74 0.88 -13.43
N GLY A 157 -0.76 2.20 -13.58
CA GLY A 157 -1.99 2.95 -13.92
C GLY A 157 -2.37 2.73 -15.39
N ILE A 158 -3.66 2.50 -15.68
CA ILE A 158 -4.14 2.35 -17.06
C ILE A 158 -3.89 3.65 -17.82
N TYR A 159 -3.19 3.55 -18.95
CA TYR A 159 -2.95 4.69 -19.82
C TYR A 159 -4.27 5.39 -20.22
N GLY A 160 -4.31 6.72 -20.09
CA GLY A 160 -5.50 7.53 -20.33
C GLY A 160 -6.47 7.56 -19.13
N ALA A 161 -7.05 6.41 -18.76
CA ALA A 161 -8.10 6.36 -17.73
C ALA A 161 -7.57 6.52 -16.29
N GLY A 162 -6.32 6.18 -16.02
CA GLY A 162 -5.70 6.28 -14.70
C GLY A 162 -6.13 5.22 -13.69
N CYS A 163 -7.06 4.32 -14.03
CA CYS A 163 -7.49 3.24 -13.13
C CYS A 163 -6.31 2.34 -12.71
N LEU A 164 -6.35 1.87 -11.47
CA LEU A 164 -5.31 0.98 -10.93
C LEU A 164 -5.40 -0.42 -11.55
N ILE A 165 -4.30 -0.92 -12.13
CA ILE A 165 -4.11 -2.36 -12.36
C ILE A 165 -3.29 -2.92 -11.21
N THR A 166 -3.76 -4.02 -10.63
CA THR A 166 -3.01 -4.75 -9.59
C THR A 166 -1.63 -5.18 -10.09
N GLU A 167 -0.62 -4.98 -9.25
CA GLU A 167 0.75 -5.43 -9.49
C GLU A 167 0.82 -6.97 -9.61
N GLY A 168 1.90 -7.48 -10.22
CA GLY A 168 2.14 -8.93 -10.41
C GLY A 168 2.16 -9.39 -11.88
N GLY A 169 2.71 -8.59 -12.79
CA GLY A 169 2.92 -8.94 -14.19
C GLY A 169 4.31 -8.54 -14.66
N ILE A 170 4.60 -8.82 -15.93
CA ILE A 170 5.86 -8.53 -16.60
C ILE A 170 5.74 -7.24 -17.39
N LEU A 171 6.65 -6.30 -17.16
CA LEU A 171 6.73 -5.05 -17.93
C LEU A 171 7.59 -5.23 -19.17
N ARG A 172 7.10 -4.75 -20.32
CA ARG A 172 7.80 -4.79 -21.61
C ARG A 172 7.78 -3.44 -22.33
N ASN A 173 8.93 -3.06 -22.88
CA ASN A 173 9.06 -1.86 -23.71
C ASN A 173 8.60 -2.14 -25.17
N SER A 174 8.76 -1.18 -26.08
CA SER A 174 8.34 -1.31 -27.49
C SER A 174 9.09 -2.36 -28.29
N GLU A 175 10.32 -2.70 -27.87
CA GLU A 175 11.13 -3.76 -28.46
C GLU A 175 10.75 -5.15 -27.93
N GLY A 176 9.82 -5.22 -26.97
CA GLY A 176 9.42 -6.44 -26.30
C GLY A 176 10.40 -6.91 -25.22
N GLU A 177 11.42 -6.11 -24.87
CA GLU A 177 12.38 -6.41 -23.80
C GLU A 177 11.70 -6.39 -22.43
N ARG A 178 12.00 -7.38 -21.57
CA ARG A 178 11.69 -7.31 -20.14
C ARG A 178 12.74 -6.45 -19.42
N PHE A 179 12.66 -5.14 -19.62
CA PHE A 179 13.68 -4.18 -19.21
C PHE A 179 13.96 -4.16 -17.69
N MET A 180 13.01 -4.56 -16.84
CA MET A 180 13.23 -4.60 -15.39
C MET A 180 14.34 -5.59 -14.96
N GLU A 181 14.71 -6.56 -15.79
CA GLU A 181 15.86 -7.43 -15.52
C GLU A 181 17.19 -6.67 -15.60
N ARG A 182 17.23 -5.54 -16.31
CA ARG A 182 18.40 -4.65 -16.42
C ARG A 182 18.47 -3.66 -15.26
N TYR A 183 17.34 -3.06 -14.87
CA TYR A 183 17.31 -2.05 -13.79
C TYR A 183 17.30 -2.65 -12.38
N ALA A 184 16.69 -3.83 -12.20
CA ALA A 184 16.63 -4.52 -10.92
C ALA A 184 16.90 -6.03 -11.10
N PRO A 185 18.16 -6.46 -11.28
CA PRO A 185 18.49 -7.85 -11.64
C PRO A 185 17.91 -8.91 -10.70
N THR A 186 17.83 -8.58 -9.40
CA THR A 186 17.29 -9.48 -8.37
C THR A 186 15.77 -9.41 -8.26
N ALA A 187 15.21 -8.21 -8.05
CA ALA A 187 13.79 -8.03 -7.75
C ALA A 187 12.90 -7.94 -9.00
N LYS A 188 13.47 -7.53 -10.14
CA LYS A 188 12.79 -7.38 -11.43
C LYS A 188 11.53 -6.52 -11.29
N ASP A 189 10.40 -6.98 -11.81
CA ASP A 189 9.10 -6.31 -11.74
C ASP A 189 8.52 -6.23 -10.30
N LEU A 190 9.15 -6.90 -9.32
CA LEU A 190 8.81 -6.84 -7.89
C LEU A 190 9.72 -5.89 -7.10
N ALA A 191 10.51 -5.06 -7.79
CA ALA A 191 11.24 -3.96 -7.14
C ALA A 191 10.28 -2.93 -6.51
N SER A 192 10.83 -2.00 -5.73
CA SER A 192 10.04 -0.92 -5.12
C SER A 192 9.37 -0.04 -6.19
N ARG A 193 8.24 0.58 -5.84
CA ARG A 193 7.41 1.33 -6.80
C ARG A 193 8.13 2.50 -7.44
N ASP A 194 8.97 3.18 -6.68
CA ASP A 194 9.83 4.27 -7.12
C ASP A 194 10.84 3.78 -8.18
N VAL A 195 11.52 2.65 -7.93
CA VAL A 195 12.45 2.04 -8.89
C VAL A 195 11.73 1.61 -10.17
N VAL A 196 10.59 0.93 -10.05
CA VAL A 196 9.82 0.47 -11.22
C VAL A 196 9.31 1.67 -12.03
N SER A 197 8.70 2.67 -11.38
CA SER A 197 8.16 3.85 -12.05
C SER A 197 9.25 4.71 -12.68
N GLY A 198 10.39 4.86 -12.01
CA GLY A 198 11.57 5.53 -12.54
C GLY A 198 12.14 4.81 -13.77
N SER A 199 12.25 3.47 -13.71
CA SER A 199 12.71 2.65 -14.83
C SER A 199 11.79 2.76 -16.05
N MET A 200 10.47 2.72 -15.84
CA MET A 200 9.48 2.93 -16.90
C MET A 200 9.62 4.31 -17.56
N THR A 201 9.87 5.34 -16.75
CA THR A 201 10.05 6.71 -17.24
C THR A 201 11.30 6.84 -18.10
N MET A 202 12.42 6.23 -17.69
CA MET A 202 13.66 6.18 -18.48
C MET A 202 13.45 5.49 -19.82
N GLU A 203 12.77 4.34 -19.85
CA GLU A 203 12.45 3.64 -21.11
C GLU A 203 11.66 4.52 -22.08
N ILE A 204 10.67 5.27 -21.57
CA ILE A 204 9.87 6.19 -22.37
C ILE A 204 10.73 7.36 -22.88
N GLN A 205 11.53 7.98 -22.02
CA GLN A 205 12.39 9.11 -22.38
C GLN A 205 13.47 8.72 -23.40
N GLU A 206 13.95 7.50 -23.35
CA GLU A 206 14.91 6.94 -24.32
C GLU A 206 14.23 6.43 -25.61
N GLY A 207 12.93 6.71 -25.80
CA GLY A 207 12.19 6.42 -27.02
C GLY A 207 11.71 4.97 -27.14
N ARG A 208 11.88 4.14 -26.10
CA ARG A 208 11.43 2.74 -26.06
C ARG A 208 10.02 2.59 -25.47
N GLY A 209 9.28 3.69 -25.36
CA GLY A 209 7.85 3.66 -25.04
C GLY A 209 7.01 3.04 -26.16
N VAL A 210 5.85 2.50 -25.80
CA VAL A 210 4.88 1.84 -26.68
C VAL A 210 3.84 2.86 -27.19
N GLY A 211 3.23 2.53 -28.33
CA GLY A 211 2.18 3.32 -28.97
C GLY A 211 2.75 4.34 -29.95
N MET A 212 1.86 5.00 -30.70
CA MET A 212 2.27 5.93 -31.75
C MET A 212 3.05 7.15 -31.23
N THR A 213 2.85 7.49 -29.95
CA THR A 213 3.52 8.59 -29.26
C THR A 213 4.65 8.13 -28.33
N CYS A 214 4.98 6.82 -28.31
CA CYS A 214 5.95 6.21 -27.40
C CYS A 214 5.77 6.63 -25.94
N SER A 215 4.54 6.64 -25.41
CA SER A 215 4.21 7.31 -24.13
C SER A 215 3.83 6.39 -22.97
N TYR A 216 3.85 5.06 -23.15
CA TYR A 216 3.49 4.11 -22.11
C TYR A 216 4.26 2.78 -22.23
N ILE A 217 4.14 1.90 -21.24
CA ILE A 217 4.79 0.58 -21.20
C ILE A 217 3.73 -0.52 -21.24
N CYS A 218 4.04 -1.66 -21.84
CA CYS A 218 3.14 -2.81 -21.86
C CYS A 218 3.22 -3.62 -20.57
N PHE A 219 2.07 -3.79 -19.91
CA PHE A 219 1.92 -4.71 -18.78
C PHE A 219 1.37 -6.06 -19.27
N HIS A 220 2.14 -7.13 -19.07
CA HIS A 220 1.71 -8.49 -19.37
C HIS A 220 1.40 -9.20 -18.05
N PRO A 221 0.13 -9.46 -17.72
CA PRO A 221 -0.20 -10.23 -16.53
C PRO A 221 0.45 -11.61 -16.63
N HIS A 222 0.90 -12.16 -15.49
CA HIS A 222 1.26 -13.58 -15.46
C HIS A 222 0.00 -14.38 -15.81
N VAL A 223 -0.01 -14.97 -17.01
CA VAL A 223 -0.98 -16.00 -17.34
C VAL A 223 -0.61 -17.19 -16.48
N LEU A 224 -1.21 -17.30 -15.29
CA LEU A 224 -1.50 -18.61 -14.74
C LEU A 224 -2.21 -19.34 -15.87
N SER A 225 -1.63 -20.46 -16.32
CA SER A 225 -2.28 -21.31 -17.32
C SER A 225 -3.75 -21.39 -16.95
N ALA A 226 -4.63 -20.99 -17.87
CA ALA A 226 -6.05 -21.18 -17.68
C ALA A 226 -6.22 -22.62 -17.20
N SER A 227 -6.76 -22.80 -15.99
CA SER A 227 -7.01 -24.13 -15.43
C SER A 227 -7.61 -24.96 -16.55
N ARG A 228 -6.88 -25.99 -17.00
CA ARG A 228 -7.35 -26.94 -18.03
C ARG A 228 -8.62 -27.67 -17.58
N ASN A 229 -9.08 -27.45 -16.36
CA ASN A 229 -10.36 -27.90 -15.84
C ASN A 229 -11.32 -26.71 -15.76
N GLY A 230 -12.18 -26.58 -16.77
CA GLY A 230 -13.21 -25.53 -16.91
C GLY A 230 -14.26 -25.55 -15.80
N LYS A 231 -13.90 -25.11 -14.60
CA LYS A 231 -14.84 -24.76 -13.53
C LYS A 231 -14.68 -23.29 -13.18
N TYR A 232 -15.26 -22.43 -14.01
CA TYR A 232 -15.71 -21.13 -13.53
C TYR A 232 -16.86 -21.41 -12.54
N ARG A 233 -16.60 -21.33 -11.23
CA ARG A 233 -17.68 -21.18 -10.25
C ARG A 233 -18.19 -19.75 -10.43
N SER A 234 -19.28 -19.60 -11.17
CA SER A 234 -20.09 -18.40 -11.12
C SER A 234 -20.52 -18.19 -9.67
N TYR A 235 -20.08 -17.10 -9.04
CA TYR A 235 -20.79 -16.56 -7.89
C TYR A 235 -22.11 -16.01 -8.42
N GLY A 236 -23.14 -16.86 -8.44
CA GLY A 236 -24.52 -16.42 -8.59
C GLY A 236 -24.91 -15.61 -7.37
N ARG A 237 -25.63 -14.51 -7.61
CA ARG A 237 -26.44 -13.85 -6.59
C ARG A 237 -27.53 -14.80 -6.10
#